data_AF-B8FFW2-F1
#
_entry.id   AF-B8FFW2-F1
#
_cell.length_a   1.000
_cell.length_b   1.000
_cell.length_c   1.000
_cell.angle_alpha   90.00
_cell.angle_beta   90.00
_cell.angle_gamma   90.00
#
_symmetry.space_group_name_H-M   'P 1'
#
loop_
_entity.id
_entity.type
_entity.pdbx_description
1 polymer ?
#
loop_
_entity_poly.entity_id
_entity_poly.type
_entity_poly.pdbx_seq_one_letter_code
_entity_poly.pdbx_strand_id
1 'polypeptide(L)'
;MYEPVRFMHKKHAAVTGDCLKCHHASADEPGAPETAKCSACHQEAFNPEFPERPGLKAAYHRQCMTCHEEQEKGPLGCTDCHGKNVPDHSKLVKLPKNPSPTQVTTECLRCHEDQGEDMLKSAHWLWKGPSPYTVDGEKRVDSGKATNTINNFCIALPSNWPRCTSCHAGYGWKDETFDFTDKSHIDCLICHDTTDTYAKVPTDAGMPYPQLDLVEIAEHVGKPSRKTCGDCHFQGGGGDAVKHGDMNAILYYPTRKCDVHMGDLDFQCHDCHKTRNHKISGRSLSLPVAEGARSCEDCHTSQPHHGNNLLDHHLNRHGEHIACMTCHSPVYAKCKPTKTWWDWSKAGDKKREVHKDKYGMPDYFWKKGEFLWDESVQPTYAWYNGTVERYLIGDKIDDDGVTEITQPVGGIKDAKSRIAPFKIMAGKQPADKNNRTLLTPNLFGPKGYWKNVDWDQAFKIGAEATGIEYSGEYEWEETKMYWSLNHEVTPKEMALSCVQCHESLTQERSCDRCHQDKRDVDFKALSYKGVDFKTMAARGRDTLDLVEKTDYINFKALGYKGDPIIYGGRFKQLPLGWHKDGKEEK
;
A
#
# COMPACT_ATOMS: atom_id res chain seq x y z
N MET A 1 26.64 -11.40 12.34
CA MET A 1 25.49 -11.56 13.26
C MET A 1 24.41 -10.55 12.95
N TYR A 2 24.77 -9.30 12.65
CA TYR A 2 23.84 -8.22 12.35
C TYR A 2 24.13 -7.57 10.99
N GLU A 3 23.08 -7.09 10.33
CA GLU A 3 23.11 -6.34 9.08
C GLU A 3 23.48 -4.86 9.32
N PRO A 4 23.88 -4.12 8.27
CA PRO A 4 24.03 -2.67 8.37
C PRO A 4 22.74 -1.96 8.78
N VAL A 5 22.87 -0.84 9.51
CA VAL A 5 21.73 0.02 9.87
C VAL A 5 21.32 0.85 8.66
N ARG A 6 20.03 0.83 8.31
CA ARG A 6 19.44 1.80 7.36
C ARG A 6 19.17 3.11 8.10
N PHE A 7 20.07 4.09 7.97
CA PHE A 7 19.95 5.38 8.65
C PHE A 7 19.02 6.36 7.91
N MET A 8 17.98 6.84 8.59
CA MET A 8 17.01 7.80 8.05
C MET A 8 17.53 9.25 8.16
N HIS A 9 18.55 9.61 7.37
CA HIS A 9 19.23 10.91 7.48
C HIS A 9 18.27 12.11 7.48
N LYS A 10 17.32 12.16 6.54
CA LYS A 10 16.39 13.30 6.43
C LYS A 10 15.50 13.48 7.66
N LYS A 11 15.05 12.39 8.28
CA LYS A 11 14.27 12.44 9.53
C LYS A 11 15.11 13.04 10.66
N HIS A 12 16.34 12.56 10.79
CA HIS A 12 17.26 13.05 11.82
C HIS A 12 17.61 14.52 11.59
N ALA A 13 17.91 14.91 10.35
CA ALA A 13 18.19 16.31 10.00
C ALA A 13 17.00 17.23 10.34
N ALA A 14 15.77 16.80 10.07
CA ALA A 14 14.57 17.56 10.41
C ALA A 14 14.34 17.69 11.94
N VAL A 15 14.74 16.68 12.71
CA VAL A 15 14.64 16.69 14.19
C VAL A 15 15.77 17.50 14.82
N THR A 16 17.00 17.39 14.31
CA THR A 16 18.17 18.03 14.94
C THR A 16 18.24 19.52 14.64
N GLY A 17 17.84 19.92 13.42
CA GLY A 17 17.92 21.30 12.90
C GLY A 17 19.35 21.84 12.73
N ASP A 18 20.35 21.08 13.15
CA ASP A 18 21.76 21.44 13.20
C ASP A 18 22.59 20.24 12.75
N CYS A 19 23.24 20.40 11.60
CA CYS A 19 24.10 19.38 10.99
C CYS A 19 25.36 19.12 11.83
N LEU A 20 25.85 20.12 12.57
CA LEU A 20 27.08 20.03 13.36
C LEU A 20 26.94 19.12 14.58
N LYS A 21 25.70 18.79 14.97
CA LYS A 21 25.45 17.76 15.99
C LYS A 21 25.90 16.36 15.57
N CYS A 22 25.97 16.08 14.27
CA CYS A 22 26.37 14.77 13.75
C CYS A 22 27.61 14.82 12.86
N HIS A 23 27.88 15.97 12.24
CA HIS A 23 28.98 16.18 11.33
C HIS A 23 30.02 17.11 11.93
N HIS A 24 31.28 16.70 11.95
CA HIS A 24 32.37 17.63 12.27
C HIS A 24 32.61 18.56 11.09
N ALA A 25 32.80 19.85 11.39
CA ALA A 25 33.24 20.83 10.40
C ALA A 25 34.61 20.39 9.83
N SER A 26 34.74 20.48 8.51
CA SER A 26 36.02 20.26 7.83
C SER A 26 36.98 21.42 8.10
N ALA A 27 38.28 21.22 7.88
CA ALA A 27 39.24 22.31 7.86
C ALA A 27 38.88 23.33 6.75
N ASP A 28 39.17 24.62 6.99
CA ASP A 28 38.95 25.73 6.05
C ASP A 28 39.92 25.68 4.85
N GLU A 29 39.80 24.64 4.02
CA GLU A 29 40.54 24.51 2.76
C GLU A 29 39.63 24.82 1.55
N PRO A 30 40.10 25.61 0.57
CA PRO A 30 39.32 25.92 -0.64
C PRO A 30 38.94 24.64 -1.41
N GLY A 31 37.64 24.34 -1.46
CA GLY A 31 37.10 23.17 -2.18
C GLY A 31 36.93 21.91 -1.32
N ALA A 32 37.24 21.95 -0.02
CA ALA A 32 36.90 20.87 0.89
C ALA A 32 35.37 20.77 1.08
N PRO A 33 34.82 19.55 1.27
CA PRO A 33 33.41 19.38 1.65
C PRO A 33 33.11 20.13 2.95
N GLU A 34 31.90 20.65 3.12
CA GLU A 34 31.50 21.40 4.33
C GLU A 34 31.53 20.55 5.62
N THR A 35 31.51 19.22 5.47
CA THR A 35 31.53 18.24 6.57
C THR A 35 32.51 17.10 6.33
N ALA A 36 33.21 16.65 7.37
CA ALA A 36 34.12 15.50 7.30
C ALA A 36 33.37 14.15 7.43
N LYS A 37 33.80 13.13 6.67
CA LYS A 37 33.30 11.75 6.83
C LYS A 37 33.89 11.13 8.10
N CYS A 38 33.07 10.44 8.90
CA CYS A 38 33.52 9.75 10.12
C CYS A 38 34.73 8.84 9.87
N SER A 39 34.70 8.08 8.77
CA SER A 39 35.76 7.14 8.37
C SER A 39 37.08 7.81 7.97
N ALA A 40 37.10 9.12 7.74
CA ALA A 40 38.35 9.84 7.48
C ALA A 40 39.27 9.78 8.71
N CYS A 41 38.69 9.88 9.92
CA CYS A 41 39.43 9.88 11.17
C CYS A 41 39.22 8.59 12.00
N HIS A 42 38.00 8.04 12.02
CA HIS A 42 37.62 6.85 12.80
C HIS A 42 37.73 5.58 11.95
N GLN A 43 38.94 5.07 11.73
CA GLN A 43 39.16 3.89 10.87
C GLN A 43 39.17 2.59 11.67
N GLU A 44 40.30 2.30 12.32
CA GLU A 44 40.51 1.05 13.07
C GLU A 44 39.78 1.05 14.41
N ALA A 45 39.45 -0.15 14.90
CA ALA A 45 38.78 -0.31 16.19
C ALA A 45 39.62 0.18 17.37
N PHE A 46 40.96 0.12 17.23
CA PHE A 46 41.92 0.60 18.21
C PHE A 46 43.20 1.06 17.48
N ASN A 47 43.59 2.32 17.65
CA ASN A 47 44.87 2.84 17.18
C ASN A 47 45.72 3.28 18.39
N PRO A 48 46.88 2.64 18.65
CA PRO A 48 47.71 2.96 19.81
C PRO A 48 48.34 4.36 19.77
N GLU A 49 48.45 4.99 18.60
CA GLU A 49 48.95 6.37 18.45
C GLU A 49 47.90 7.42 18.84
N PHE A 50 46.62 7.06 18.79
CA PHE A 50 45.47 7.92 19.11
C PHE A 50 44.45 7.17 19.98
N PRO A 51 44.82 6.77 21.22
CA PRO A 51 43.99 5.92 22.07
C PRO A 51 42.64 6.56 22.47
N GLU A 52 42.55 7.88 22.40
CA GLU A 52 41.31 8.65 22.64
C GLU A 52 40.32 8.58 21.48
N ARG A 53 40.76 8.15 20.28
CA ARG A 53 39.92 8.12 19.09
C ARG A 53 39.19 6.78 18.98
N PRO A 54 37.85 6.74 19.13
CA PRO A 54 37.11 5.51 18.95
C PRO A 54 37.15 5.05 17.49
N GLY A 55 37.08 3.75 17.24
CA GLY A 55 36.89 3.23 15.89
C GLY A 55 35.51 3.55 15.32
N LEU A 56 35.33 3.36 14.01
CA LEU A 56 34.14 3.80 13.26
C LEU A 56 32.81 3.36 13.91
N LYS A 57 32.71 2.08 14.28
CA LYS A 57 31.50 1.51 14.88
C LYS A 57 31.20 2.15 16.23
N ALA A 58 32.23 2.33 17.06
CA ALA A 58 32.08 2.95 18.38
C ALA A 58 31.72 4.44 18.26
N ALA A 59 32.27 5.16 17.29
CA ALA A 59 31.91 6.54 17.00
C ALA A 59 30.41 6.69 16.65
N TYR A 60 29.90 5.85 15.73
CA TYR A 60 28.46 5.85 15.39
C TYR A 60 27.57 5.47 16.57
N HIS A 61 27.89 4.38 17.29
CA HIS A 61 27.08 3.96 18.44
C HIS A 61 27.06 5.04 19.52
N ARG A 62 28.22 5.62 19.86
CA ARG A 62 28.27 6.71 20.84
C ARG A 62 27.42 7.89 20.40
N GLN A 63 27.54 8.34 19.16
CA GLN A 63 26.78 9.49 18.66
C GLN A 63 25.26 9.24 18.68
N CYS A 64 24.82 8.11 18.11
CA CYS A 64 23.39 7.81 17.97
C CYS A 64 22.75 7.46 19.32
N MET A 65 23.37 6.56 20.09
CA MET A 65 22.80 6.07 21.35
C MET A 65 22.77 7.15 22.42
N THR A 66 23.82 8.00 22.53
CA THR A 66 23.82 9.11 23.49
C THR A 66 22.66 10.06 23.20
N CYS A 67 22.47 10.45 21.93
CA CYS A 67 21.34 11.30 21.54
C CYS A 67 19.98 10.66 21.86
N HIS A 68 19.81 9.35 21.59
CA HIS A 68 18.57 8.65 21.88
C HIS A 68 18.30 8.51 23.38
N GLU A 69 19.35 8.32 24.18
CA GLU A 69 19.27 8.24 25.64
C GLU A 69 18.93 9.61 26.23
N GLU A 70 19.66 10.67 25.84
CA GLU A 70 19.43 12.05 26.31
C GLU A 70 18.04 12.58 25.94
N GLN A 71 17.52 12.21 24.77
CA GLN A 71 16.17 12.61 24.36
C GLN A 71 15.07 11.67 24.86
N GLU A 72 15.44 10.57 25.55
CA GLU A 72 14.54 9.47 25.92
C GLU A 72 13.68 9.00 24.72
N LYS A 73 14.28 9.05 23.52
CA LYS A 73 13.62 8.82 22.24
C LYS A 73 14.55 8.10 21.28
N GLY A 74 14.10 6.95 20.80
CA GLY A 74 14.78 6.19 19.75
C GLY A 74 15.34 4.85 20.25
N PRO A 75 15.85 4.03 19.32
CA PRO A 75 16.36 2.70 19.64
C PRO A 75 17.69 2.72 20.41
N LEU A 76 17.83 1.85 21.40
CA LEU A 76 19.06 1.63 22.17
C LEU A 76 19.56 0.18 22.08
N GLY A 77 18.70 -0.78 21.75
CA GLY A 77 19.07 -2.18 21.61
C GLY A 77 19.69 -2.50 20.26
N CYS A 78 20.56 -3.53 20.23
CA CYS A 78 21.24 -3.97 19.00
C CYS A 78 20.25 -4.34 17.89
N THR A 79 19.18 -5.07 18.23
CA THR A 79 18.14 -5.50 17.27
C THR A 79 17.13 -4.42 16.92
N ASP A 80 17.15 -3.30 17.65
CA ASP A 80 16.27 -2.17 17.38
C ASP A 80 16.84 -1.34 16.21
N CYS A 81 18.17 -1.34 16.05
CA CYS A 81 18.88 -0.70 14.96
C CYS A 81 19.23 -1.68 13.83
N HIS A 82 19.62 -2.91 14.18
CA HIS A 82 20.14 -3.88 13.22
C HIS A 82 19.20 -5.07 12.99
N GLY A 83 19.04 -5.45 11.73
CA GLY A 83 18.50 -6.76 11.39
C GLY A 83 19.47 -7.89 11.74
N LYS A 84 18.98 -9.05 12.16
CA LYS A 84 19.82 -10.26 12.28
C LYS A 84 20.16 -10.79 10.88
N ASN A 85 21.38 -11.29 10.71
CA ASN A 85 21.77 -12.01 9.50
C ASN A 85 21.04 -13.36 9.45
N VAL A 86 20.64 -13.75 8.25
CA VAL A 86 20.11 -15.09 7.99
C VAL A 86 21.28 -16.09 8.06
N PRO A 87 21.16 -17.20 8.81
CA PRO A 87 22.17 -18.26 8.80
C PRO A 87 22.21 -18.97 7.43
N ASP A 88 23.30 -19.67 7.17
CA ASP A 88 23.49 -20.44 5.93
C ASP A 88 22.68 -21.74 5.98
N HIS A 89 21.52 -21.75 5.33
CA HIS A 89 20.57 -22.87 5.36
C HIS A 89 21.06 -24.08 4.56
N SER A 90 21.94 -23.91 3.57
CA SER A 90 22.57 -25.01 2.81
C SER A 90 23.32 -26.02 3.69
N LYS A 91 23.73 -25.60 4.89
CA LYS A 91 24.41 -26.44 5.88
C LYS A 91 23.48 -26.99 6.96
N LEU A 92 22.25 -26.50 7.04
CA LEU A 92 21.33 -26.72 8.15
C LEU A 92 20.10 -27.54 7.76
N VAL A 93 19.59 -27.32 6.54
CA VAL A 93 18.42 -28.00 6.00
C VAL A 93 18.79 -29.44 5.64
N LYS A 94 17.96 -30.39 6.05
CA LYS A 94 18.14 -31.82 5.78
C LYS A 94 16.88 -32.38 5.14
N LEU A 95 16.84 -32.35 3.81
CA LEU A 95 15.70 -32.83 3.04
C LEU A 95 16.07 -34.05 2.18
N PRO A 96 15.10 -34.96 1.92
CA PRO A 96 15.27 -35.96 0.87
C PRO A 96 15.34 -35.28 -0.51
N LYS A 97 15.81 -36.01 -1.54
CA LYS A 97 16.02 -35.46 -2.90
C LYS A 97 14.79 -34.79 -3.53
N ASN A 98 13.59 -35.34 -3.28
CA ASN A 98 12.33 -34.83 -3.81
C ASN A 98 11.32 -34.70 -2.65
N PRO A 99 11.48 -33.71 -1.75
CA PRO A 99 10.59 -33.57 -0.63
C PRO A 99 9.21 -33.10 -1.12
N SER A 100 8.15 -33.53 -0.45
CA SER A 100 6.86 -32.86 -0.56
C SER A 100 6.92 -31.48 0.10
N PRO A 101 6.02 -30.54 -0.26
CA PRO A 101 6.00 -29.20 0.34
C PRO A 101 5.84 -29.22 1.86
N THR A 102 5.01 -30.13 2.39
CA THR A 102 4.81 -30.29 3.84
C THR A 102 6.03 -30.91 4.54
N GLN A 103 6.83 -31.75 3.85
CA GLN A 103 8.13 -32.20 4.37
C GLN A 103 9.13 -31.04 4.48
N VAL A 104 9.11 -30.08 3.56
CA VAL A 104 9.94 -28.86 3.67
C VAL A 104 9.55 -28.10 4.93
N THR A 105 8.26 -27.81 5.11
CA THR A 105 7.78 -27.09 6.29
C THR A 105 8.09 -27.86 7.58
N THR A 106 7.94 -29.18 7.59
CA THR A 106 8.30 -30.02 8.75
C THR A 106 9.78 -29.89 9.11
N GLU A 107 10.67 -29.84 8.12
CA GLU A 107 12.10 -29.60 8.35
C GLU A 107 12.38 -28.17 8.86
N CYS A 108 11.67 -27.16 8.36
CA CYS A 108 11.75 -25.80 8.90
C CYS A 108 11.34 -25.76 10.38
N LEU A 109 10.23 -26.41 10.73
CA LEU A 109 9.66 -26.42 12.08
C LEU A 109 10.58 -27.09 13.11
N ARG A 110 11.54 -27.92 12.69
CA ARG A 110 12.58 -28.48 13.59
C ARG A 110 13.38 -27.40 14.33
N CYS A 111 13.55 -26.23 13.71
CA CYS A 111 14.24 -25.08 14.31
C CYS A 111 13.33 -23.86 14.51
N HIS A 112 12.22 -23.78 13.78
CA HIS A 112 11.33 -22.61 13.70
C HIS A 112 9.91 -22.89 14.21
N GLU A 113 9.78 -23.74 15.23
CA GLU A 113 8.47 -24.09 15.80
C GLU A 113 7.69 -22.86 16.28
N ASP A 114 8.35 -21.94 17.01
CA ASP A 114 7.75 -20.69 17.48
C ASP A 114 7.25 -19.81 16.32
N GLN A 115 7.98 -19.79 15.20
CA GLN A 115 7.57 -19.05 14.02
C GLN A 115 6.35 -19.69 13.34
N GLY A 116 6.26 -21.01 13.36
CA GLY A 116 5.06 -21.75 12.96
C GLY A 116 3.85 -21.39 13.82
N GLU A 117 4.02 -21.37 15.15
CA GLU A 117 2.98 -20.98 16.11
C GLU A 117 2.50 -19.53 15.93
N ASP A 118 3.42 -18.63 15.60
CA ASP A 118 3.12 -17.24 15.27
C ASP A 118 2.31 -17.13 13.98
N MET A 119 2.72 -17.85 12.92
CA MET A 119 2.03 -17.86 11.63
C MET A 119 0.59 -18.34 11.73
N LEU A 120 0.31 -19.39 12.53
CA LEU A 120 -1.06 -19.89 12.74
C LEU A 120 -2.03 -18.83 13.29
N LYS A 121 -1.50 -17.79 13.94
CA LYS A 121 -2.27 -16.70 14.54
C LYS A 121 -2.32 -15.45 13.67
N SER A 122 -1.71 -15.49 12.49
CA SER A 122 -1.61 -14.36 11.58
C SER A 122 -2.83 -14.26 10.65
N ALA A 123 -3.13 -13.04 10.22
CA ALA A 123 -4.12 -12.77 9.18
C ALA A 123 -3.77 -13.41 7.83
N HIS A 124 -2.48 -13.60 7.53
CA HIS A 124 -2.02 -14.21 6.28
C HIS A 124 -2.32 -15.72 6.23
N TRP A 125 -2.32 -16.39 7.39
CA TRP A 125 -2.76 -17.78 7.53
C TRP A 125 -4.28 -17.89 7.64
N LEU A 126 -4.90 -17.14 8.54
CA LEU A 126 -6.32 -17.31 8.84
C LEU A 126 -7.25 -16.68 7.80
N TRP A 127 -6.74 -15.70 7.05
CA TRP A 127 -7.54 -14.82 6.17
C TRP A 127 -8.76 -14.18 6.85
N LYS A 128 -8.70 -14.07 8.19
CA LYS A 128 -9.63 -13.37 9.08
C LYS A 128 -8.88 -12.86 10.30
N GLY A 129 -9.48 -11.95 11.04
CA GLY A 129 -8.90 -11.42 12.27
C GLY A 129 -9.61 -10.18 12.80
N PRO A 130 -8.96 -9.44 13.71
CA PRO A 130 -9.49 -8.20 14.27
C PRO A 130 -9.80 -7.15 13.20
N SER A 131 -10.98 -6.54 13.30
CA SER A 131 -11.43 -5.48 12.39
C SER A 131 -11.70 -4.13 13.08
N PRO A 132 -10.71 -3.55 13.78
CA PRO A 132 -10.90 -2.36 14.62
C PRO A 132 -11.27 -1.08 13.86
N TYR A 133 -11.20 -1.09 12.53
CA TYR A 133 -11.48 0.05 11.67
C TYR A 133 -12.75 -0.09 10.84
N THR A 134 -13.51 -1.18 11.03
CA THR A 134 -14.81 -1.37 10.37
C THR A 134 -15.89 -0.79 11.26
N VAL A 135 -16.69 0.12 10.72
CA VAL A 135 -17.86 0.68 11.44
C VAL A 135 -18.80 -0.44 11.85
N ASP A 136 -19.27 -0.40 13.10
CA ASP A 136 -20.10 -1.43 13.74
C ASP A 136 -19.45 -2.83 13.85
N GLY A 137 -18.17 -2.93 13.47
CA GLY A 137 -17.38 -4.15 13.43
C GLY A 137 -16.10 -4.06 14.25
N GLU A 138 -15.90 -3.01 15.05
CA GLU A 138 -14.62 -2.67 15.68
C GLU A 138 -14.14 -3.76 16.64
N LYS A 139 -15.08 -4.51 17.24
CA LYS A 139 -14.81 -5.60 18.18
C LYS A 139 -14.79 -6.98 17.54
N ARG A 140 -15.09 -7.10 16.25
CA ARG A 140 -15.09 -8.39 15.57
C ARG A 140 -13.66 -8.88 15.36
N VAL A 141 -13.48 -10.20 15.50
CA VAL A 141 -12.20 -10.90 15.35
C VAL A 141 -12.26 -12.02 14.30
N ASP A 142 -13.41 -12.16 13.67
CA ASP A 142 -13.79 -13.22 12.74
C ASP A 142 -14.00 -12.70 11.31
N SER A 143 -13.79 -11.41 11.06
CA SER A 143 -14.05 -10.80 9.75
C SER A 143 -12.84 -10.94 8.83
N GLY A 144 -13.06 -11.18 7.54
CA GLY A 144 -11.98 -11.27 6.54
C GLY A 144 -12.36 -12.05 5.29
N LYS A 145 -11.37 -12.21 4.40
CA LYS A 145 -11.51 -12.90 3.10
C LYS A 145 -12.01 -14.34 3.22
N ALA A 146 -11.70 -14.99 4.34
CA ALA A 146 -12.14 -16.37 4.63
C ALA A 146 -13.61 -16.48 5.02
N THR A 147 -14.25 -15.39 5.42
CA THR A 147 -15.52 -15.42 6.15
C THR A 147 -16.59 -14.60 5.43
N ASN A 148 -16.70 -13.32 5.75
CA ASN A 148 -17.88 -12.50 5.47
C ASN A 148 -17.63 -11.32 4.52
N THR A 149 -16.46 -11.25 3.89
CA THR A 149 -16.16 -10.16 2.95
C THR A 149 -16.41 -10.53 1.51
N ILE A 150 -16.86 -9.54 0.74
CA ILE A 150 -17.12 -9.61 -0.69
C ILE A 150 -16.40 -8.47 -1.41
N ASN A 151 -16.08 -8.62 -2.69
CA ASN A 151 -15.50 -7.57 -3.53
C ASN A 151 -16.13 -7.58 -4.93
N ASN A 152 -15.99 -6.51 -5.69
CA ASN A 152 -16.45 -6.46 -7.08
C ASN A 152 -15.38 -6.86 -8.12
N PHE A 153 -14.51 -7.80 -7.75
CA PHE A 153 -13.60 -8.48 -8.68
C PHE A 153 -14.04 -9.93 -8.91
N CYS A 154 -13.50 -10.85 -8.11
CA CYS A 154 -13.85 -12.27 -8.14
C CYS A 154 -14.93 -12.63 -7.12
N ILE A 155 -15.60 -11.62 -6.55
CA ILE A 155 -16.75 -11.76 -5.66
C ILE A 155 -16.36 -12.29 -4.28
N ALA A 156 -16.31 -13.60 -4.09
CA ALA A 156 -16.07 -14.18 -2.76
C ALA A 156 -15.21 -15.46 -2.82
N LEU A 157 -14.57 -15.78 -1.69
CA LEU A 157 -13.77 -17.00 -1.53
C LEU A 157 -14.61 -18.28 -1.47
N PRO A 158 -15.69 -18.36 -0.66
CA PRO A 158 -16.38 -19.63 -0.44
C PRO A 158 -16.85 -20.25 -1.75
N SER A 159 -16.76 -21.58 -1.82
CA SER A 159 -16.92 -22.42 -3.03
C SER A 159 -15.80 -22.30 -4.09
N ASN A 160 -14.89 -21.33 -3.98
CA ASN A 160 -13.85 -21.03 -4.99
C ASN A 160 -12.41 -21.28 -4.52
N TRP A 161 -12.22 -21.94 -3.36
CA TRP A 161 -10.92 -22.00 -2.67
C TRP A 161 -9.73 -22.38 -3.56
N PRO A 162 -9.72 -23.46 -4.36
CA PRO A 162 -8.50 -23.91 -5.03
C PRO A 162 -7.92 -22.89 -6.00
N ARG A 163 -8.76 -22.00 -6.55
CA ARG A 163 -8.32 -20.88 -7.39
C ARG A 163 -7.76 -19.74 -6.54
N CYS A 164 -8.44 -19.39 -5.46
CA CYS A 164 -8.12 -18.24 -4.63
C CYS A 164 -6.92 -18.47 -3.71
N THR A 165 -6.79 -19.68 -3.15
CA THR A 165 -5.76 -20.08 -2.18
C THR A 165 -4.41 -20.38 -2.84
N SER A 166 -4.31 -20.22 -4.16
CA SER A 166 -3.01 -20.00 -4.83
C SER A 166 -2.24 -18.81 -4.26
N CYS A 167 -2.93 -17.82 -3.68
CA CYS A 167 -2.33 -16.69 -2.95
C CYS A 167 -2.39 -16.83 -1.42
N HIS A 168 -2.75 -18.00 -0.88
CA HIS A 168 -2.75 -18.26 0.57
C HIS A 168 -1.34 -18.68 1.01
N ALA A 169 -0.95 -18.33 2.23
CA ALA A 169 0.34 -18.69 2.83
C ALA A 169 0.35 -20.15 3.35
N GLY A 170 -0.30 -21.05 2.62
CA GLY A 170 -0.43 -22.45 2.98
C GLY A 170 -0.62 -23.37 1.78
N TYR A 171 -0.59 -24.67 2.06
CA TYR A 171 -0.74 -25.76 1.12
C TYR A 171 -2.08 -26.45 1.32
N GLY A 172 -2.81 -26.73 0.26
CA GLY A 172 -3.93 -27.68 0.29
C GLY A 172 -5.27 -27.12 0.80
N TRP A 173 -5.44 -25.81 0.95
CA TRP A 173 -6.74 -25.23 1.31
C TRP A 173 -7.72 -25.27 0.13
N LYS A 174 -8.43 -26.40 0.01
CA LYS A 174 -9.32 -26.75 -1.12
C LYS A 174 -10.80 -26.49 -0.86
N ASP A 175 -11.20 -26.45 0.41
CA ASP A 175 -12.57 -26.31 0.86
C ASP A 175 -12.63 -25.87 2.34
N GLU A 176 -13.82 -25.85 2.93
CA GLU A 176 -14.09 -25.47 4.31
C GLU A 176 -13.50 -26.42 5.37
N THR A 177 -13.06 -27.63 4.99
CA THR A 177 -12.54 -28.64 5.94
C THR A 177 -11.05 -28.53 6.23
N PHE A 178 -10.38 -27.51 5.67
CA PHE A 178 -8.96 -27.26 5.86
C PHE A 178 -8.60 -27.06 7.35
N ASP A 179 -7.59 -27.81 7.80
CA ASP A 179 -7.12 -27.76 9.18
C ASP A 179 -6.15 -26.59 9.40
N PHE A 180 -6.67 -25.48 9.91
CA PHE A 180 -5.87 -24.30 10.27
C PHE A 180 -4.97 -24.50 11.50
N THR A 181 -4.99 -25.68 12.14
CA THR A 181 -4.11 -26.00 13.28
C THR A 181 -2.86 -26.79 12.87
N ASP A 182 -2.85 -27.38 11.68
CA ASP A 182 -1.71 -28.15 11.20
C ASP A 182 -0.60 -27.26 10.64
N LYS A 183 0.45 -27.08 11.44
CA LYS A 183 1.65 -26.29 11.08
C LYS A 183 2.37 -26.82 9.84
N SER A 184 2.25 -28.11 9.49
CA SER A 184 2.94 -28.68 8.33
C SER A 184 2.42 -28.13 6.99
N HIS A 185 1.21 -27.57 6.99
CA HIS A 185 0.59 -26.95 5.82
C HIS A 185 0.97 -25.47 5.64
N ILE A 186 1.79 -24.87 6.51
CA ILE A 186 2.30 -23.50 6.34
C ILE A 186 3.25 -23.47 5.14
N ASP A 187 3.05 -22.53 4.23
CA ASP A 187 3.98 -22.28 3.12
C ASP A 187 5.06 -21.29 3.59
N CYS A 188 6.19 -21.80 4.08
CA CYS A 188 7.32 -20.97 4.47
C CYS A 188 8.02 -20.33 3.27
N LEU A 189 8.00 -21.00 2.10
CA LEU A 189 8.83 -20.63 0.95
C LEU A 189 8.26 -19.44 0.18
N ILE A 190 6.93 -19.29 0.12
CA ILE A 190 6.29 -18.19 -0.62
C ILE A 190 6.77 -16.80 -0.20
N CYS A 191 7.13 -16.64 1.08
CA CYS A 191 7.63 -15.37 1.61
C CYS A 191 9.17 -15.31 1.67
N HIS A 192 9.83 -16.46 1.83
CA HIS A 192 11.25 -16.54 2.19
C HIS A 192 12.18 -17.03 1.07
N ASP A 193 11.66 -17.41 -0.10
CA ASP A 193 12.48 -17.72 -1.26
C ASP A 193 13.38 -16.52 -1.66
N THR A 194 14.66 -16.77 -1.90
CA THR A 194 15.60 -15.79 -2.46
C THR A 194 16.22 -16.24 -3.79
N THR A 195 15.82 -17.39 -4.31
CA THR A 195 16.22 -17.90 -5.62
C THR A 195 15.41 -17.27 -6.77
N ASP A 196 14.30 -16.60 -6.45
CA ASP A 196 13.31 -16.06 -7.38
C ASP A 196 12.61 -17.14 -8.24
N THR A 197 12.68 -18.41 -7.85
CA THR A 197 12.13 -19.55 -8.62
C THR A 197 10.83 -20.11 -8.04
N TYR A 198 10.56 -19.90 -6.74
CA TYR A 198 9.39 -20.49 -6.11
C TYR A 198 8.09 -19.95 -6.71
N ALA A 199 7.16 -20.85 -7.02
CA ALA A 199 5.88 -20.49 -7.60
C ALA A 199 4.79 -21.52 -7.26
N LYS A 200 3.58 -21.01 -7.02
CA LYS A 200 2.39 -21.82 -6.72
C LYS A 200 1.57 -22.06 -7.99
N VAL A 201 1.01 -23.26 -8.12
CA VAL A 201 0.11 -23.60 -9.21
C VAL A 201 -1.19 -22.78 -9.03
N PRO A 202 -1.60 -21.96 -10.01
CA PRO A 202 -2.72 -21.04 -9.83
C PRO A 202 -4.09 -21.68 -9.57
N THR A 203 -4.22 -23.00 -9.69
CA THR A 203 -5.50 -23.73 -9.57
C THR A 203 -5.45 -24.90 -8.60
N ASP A 204 -4.34 -25.10 -7.90
CA ASP A 204 -4.12 -26.28 -7.05
C ASP A 204 -4.00 -25.93 -5.57
N ALA A 205 -4.88 -25.05 -5.09
CA ALA A 205 -5.07 -24.80 -3.66
C ALA A 205 -3.80 -24.46 -2.87
N GLY A 206 -2.90 -23.71 -3.50
CA GLY A 206 -1.66 -23.27 -2.87
C GLY A 206 -0.49 -24.25 -3.01
N MET A 207 -0.64 -25.37 -3.73
CA MET A 207 0.49 -26.27 -3.99
C MET A 207 1.52 -25.63 -4.93
N PRO A 208 2.83 -25.84 -4.71
CA PRO A 208 3.88 -25.42 -5.63
C PRO A 208 3.90 -26.24 -6.91
N TYR A 209 4.52 -25.71 -7.95
CA TYR A 209 4.75 -26.45 -9.19
C TYR A 209 5.62 -27.70 -8.94
N PRO A 210 5.24 -28.91 -9.44
CA PRO A 210 5.99 -30.15 -9.16
C PRO A 210 7.43 -30.19 -9.68
N GLN A 211 7.74 -29.36 -10.68
CA GLN A 211 9.08 -29.29 -11.29
C GLN A 211 10.07 -28.41 -10.51
N LEU A 212 9.65 -27.75 -9.43
CA LEU A 212 10.53 -26.90 -8.64
C LEU A 212 11.51 -27.73 -7.82
N ASP A 213 12.75 -27.27 -7.74
CA ASP A 213 13.75 -27.83 -6.83
C ASP A 213 13.53 -27.26 -5.42
N LEU A 214 12.69 -27.95 -4.65
CA LEU A 214 12.35 -27.54 -3.29
C LEU A 214 13.53 -27.66 -2.32
N VAL A 215 14.55 -28.47 -2.64
CA VAL A 215 15.78 -28.55 -1.81
C VAL A 215 16.58 -27.28 -2.01
N GLU A 216 16.88 -26.92 -3.26
CA GLU A 216 17.62 -25.70 -3.60
C GLU A 216 16.95 -24.44 -3.02
N ILE A 217 15.62 -24.33 -3.16
CA ILE A 217 14.87 -23.19 -2.61
C ILE A 217 14.97 -23.15 -1.07
N ALA A 218 14.83 -24.30 -0.40
CA ALA A 218 14.91 -24.37 1.06
C ALA A 218 16.31 -24.05 1.60
N GLU A 219 17.36 -24.42 0.87
CA GLU A 219 18.76 -24.11 1.22
C GLU A 219 19.11 -22.61 1.08
N HIS A 220 18.33 -21.87 0.29
CA HIS A 220 18.53 -20.45 -0.01
C HIS A 220 17.41 -19.56 0.54
N VAL A 221 16.70 -19.99 1.58
CA VAL A 221 15.71 -19.11 2.23
C VAL A 221 16.39 -17.90 2.89
N GLY A 222 15.68 -16.78 2.90
CA GLY A 222 16.18 -15.52 3.44
C GLY A 222 15.08 -14.53 3.78
N LYS A 223 15.42 -13.23 3.80
CA LYS A 223 14.44 -12.19 4.08
C LYS A 223 13.50 -11.99 2.90
N PRO A 224 12.21 -11.71 3.13
CA PRO A 224 11.27 -11.43 2.05
C PRO A 224 11.71 -10.26 1.19
N SER A 225 11.40 -10.34 -0.10
CA SER A 225 11.63 -9.29 -1.07
C SER A 225 10.31 -8.72 -1.57
N ARG A 226 10.35 -7.62 -2.33
CA ARG A 226 9.17 -7.14 -3.07
C ARG A 226 8.60 -8.22 -3.99
N LYS A 227 9.43 -9.13 -4.50
CA LYS A 227 8.98 -10.25 -5.32
C LYS A 227 8.11 -11.23 -4.53
N THR A 228 8.61 -11.73 -3.40
CA THR A 228 7.87 -12.71 -2.60
C THR A 228 6.52 -12.17 -2.09
N CYS A 229 6.47 -10.89 -1.70
CA CYS A 229 5.19 -10.23 -1.39
C CYS A 229 4.31 -10.04 -2.64
N GLY A 230 4.91 -9.58 -3.74
CA GLY A 230 4.20 -9.21 -4.97
C GLY A 230 3.63 -10.38 -5.76
N ASP A 231 4.18 -11.59 -5.62
CA ASP A 231 3.64 -12.81 -6.24
C ASP A 231 2.17 -13.06 -5.88
N CYS A 232 1.73 -12.55 -4.72
CA CYS A 232 0.31 -12.49 -4.35
C CYS A 232 -0.29 -11.09 -4.49
N HIS A 233 0.39 -10.04 -4.00
CA HIS A 233 -0.20 -8.70 -3.89
C HIS A 233 -0.33 -7.97 -5.23
N PHE A 234 0.53 -8.27 -6.21
CA PHE A 234 0.50 -7.63 -7.53
C PHE A 234 -0.42 -8.37 -8.51
N GLN A 235 -0.59 -9.70 -8.31
CA GLN A 235 -1.37 -10.60 -9.18
C GLN A 235 -2.85 -10.77 -8.77
N GLY A 236 -3.29 -10.06 -7.72
CA GLY A 236 -4.62 -10.20 -7.14
C GLY A 236 -5.76 -9.88 -8.13
N GLY A 237 -6.84 -10.67 -8.11
CA GLY A 237 -7.96 -10.53 -9.08
C GLY A 237 -7.77 -11.34 -10.38
N GLY A 238 -6.75 -12.19 -10.42
CA GLY A 238 -6.50 -13.13 -11.49
C GLY A 238 -5.53 -12.61 -12.56
N GLY A 239 -4.69 -11.64 -12.21
CA GLY A 239 -3.63 -11.09 -13.05
C GLY A 239 -2.98 -9.84 -12.45
N ASP A 240 -1.84 -9.46 -13.03
CA ASP A 240 -1.07 -8.28 -12.62
C ASP A 240 -1.87 -6.97 -12.78
N ALA A 241 -1.71 -6.06 -11.82
CA ALA A 241 -2.35 -4.74 -11.79
C ALA A 241 -3.89 -4.75 -11.87
N VAL A 242 -4.56 -5.88 -11.61
CA VAL A 242 -6.03 -5.95 -11.65
C VAL A 242 -6.66 -5.24 -10.46
N LYS A 243 -6.27 -5.62 -9.23
CA LYS A 243 -6.90 -5.12 -8.00
C LYS A 243 -6.40 -3.75 -7.56
N HIS A 244 -5.14 -3.68 -7.15
CA HIS A 244 -4.56 -2.45 -6.62
C HIS A 244 -4.25 -1.47 -7.76
N GLY A 245 -4.54 -0.19 -7.54
CA GLY A 245 -4.20 0.87 -8.49
C GLY A 245 -2.74 1.30 -8.41
N ASP A 246 -2.06 0.97 -7.33
CA ASP A 246 -0.71 1.42 -6.99
C ASP A 246 0.24 0.25 -6.71
N MET A 247 -0.13 -0.99 -7.07
CA MET A 247 0.73 -2.16 -6.91
C MET A 247 0.66 -3.10 -8.11
N ASN A 248 1.82 -3.37 -8.70
CA ASN A 248 1.98 -4.16 -9.93
C ASN A 248 3.42 -4.69 -10.06
N ALA A 249 3.66 -5.61 -11.00
CA ALA A 249 4.95 -6.27 -11.20
C ALA A 249 6.14 -5.33 -11.51
N ILE A 250 5.91 -4.08 -11.94
CA ILE A 250 7.03 -3.12 -12.11
C ILE A 250 7.68 -2.80 -10.76
N LEU A 251 6.93 -2.92 -9.67
CA LEU A 251 7.43 -2.70 -8.31
C LEU A 251 8.33 -3.83 -7.79
N TYR A 252 8.58 -4.89 -8.55
CA TYR A 252 9.69 -5.81 -8.23
C TYR A 252 11.03 -5.05 -8.27
N TYR A 253 11.23 -4.26 -9.32
CA TYR A 253 12.44 -3.47 -9.55
C TYR A 253 12.08 -2.08 -10.10
N PRO A 254 11.42 -1.21 -9.31
CA PRO A 254 10.92 0.06 -9.79
C PRO A 254 12.06 1.08 -9.92
N THR A 255 11.86 2.07 -10.77
CA THR A 255 12.69 3.28 -10.75
C THR A 255 12.13 4.30 -9.77
N ARG A 256 12.95 5.27 -9.32
CA ARG A 256 12.54 6.44 -8.53
C ARG A 256 11.30 7.18 -9.08
N LYS A 257 11.06 7.12 -10.39
CA LYS A 257 9.89 7.78 -11.03
C LYS A 257 8.58 7.04 -10.75
N CYS A 258 8.65 5.73 -10.51
CA CYS A 258 7.47 4.92 -10.19
C CYS A 258 7.11 5.08 -8.71
N ASP A 259 8.08 4.78 -7.83
CA ASP A 259 7.98 4.92 -6.38
C ASP A 259 9.34 5.33 -5.79
N VAL A 260 9.38 6.39 -4.99
CA VAL A 260 10.63 6.89 -4.40
C VAL A 260 11.16 6.00 -3.27
N HIS A 261 10.31 5.29 -2.54
CA HIS A 261 10.76 4.44 -1.44
C HIS A 261 11.33 3.14 -1.97
N MET A 262 10.63 2.50 -2.90
CA MET A 262 11.07 1.24 -3.50
C MET A 262 12.12 1.43 -4.59
N GLY A 263 12.06 2.52 -5.37
CA GLY A 263 12.90 2.72 -6.55
C GLY A 263 14.09 3.68 -6.40
N ASP A 264 14.22 4.34 -5.24
CA ASP A 264 15.38 5.18 -4.89
C ASP A 264 16.06 4.63 -3.62
N LEU A 265 15.28 4.41 -2.55
CA LEU A 265 15.79 3.89 -1.28
C LEU A 265 15.87 2.36 -1.21
N ASP A 266 15.42 1.67 -2.26
CA ASP A 266 15.35 0.21 -2.35
C ASP A 266 14.69 -0.42 -1.11
N PHE A 267 13.55 0.12 -0.70
CA PHE A 267 12.75 -0.45 0.38
C PHE A 267 12.15 -1.79 -0.05
N GLN A 268 12.32 -2.81 0.79
CA GLN A 268 11.48 -4.00 0.75
C GLN A 268 10.15 -3.71 1.46
N CYS A 269 9.11 -4.51 1.21
CA CYS A 269 7.79 -4.26 1.79
C CYS A 269 7.85 -4.18 3.34
N HIS A 270 8.63 -5.07 3.96
CA HIS A 270 8.80 -5.13 5.41
C HIS A 270 9.59 -3.96 6.01
N ASP A 271 10.24 -3.12 5.19
CA ASP A 271 10.91 -1.91 5.68
C ASP A 271 9.90 -0.87 6.16
N CYS A 272 8.72 -0.81 5.51
CA CYS A 272 7.57 -0.04 5.99
C CYS A 272 6.63 -0.93 6.81
N HIS A 273 6.18 -2.05 6.25
CA HIS A 273 5.29 -3.02 6.90
C HIS A 273 6.03 -3.85 7.94
N LYS A 274 6.52 -3.21 9.03
CA LYS A 274 7.29 -3.95 10.06
C LYS A 274 6.47 -5.12 10.56
N THR A 275 7.12 -6.26 10.63
CA THR A 275 6.54 -7.53 11.02
C THR A 275 7.08 -7.91 12.38
N ARG A 276 6.20 -8.31 13.28
CA ARG A 276 6.57 -8.88 14.58
C ARG A 276 5.77 -10.15 14.79
N ASN A 277 6.45 -11.25 15.13
CA ASN A 277 5.80 -12.54 15.36
C ASN A 277 4.87 -12.93 14.19
N HIS A 278 5.39 -12.80 12.96
CA HIS A 278 4.67 -13.01 11.70
C HIS A 278 3.40 -12.17 11.46
N LYS A 279 3.08 -11.22 12.35
CA LYS A 279 2.01 -10.25 12.16
C LYS A 279 2.54 -9.05 11.39
N ILE A 280 2.03 -8.87 10.17
CA ILE A 280 2.50 -7.85 9.24
C ILE A 280 1.65 -6.60 9.42
N SER A 281 2.24 -5.53 9.98
CA SER A 281 1.47 -4.31 10.21
C SER A 281 1.05 -3.64 8.91
N GLY A 282 -0.19 -3.17 8.88
CA GLY A 282 -0.79 -2.49 7.74
C GLY A 282 -2.30 -2.55 7.87
N ARG A 283 -2.98 -1.57 7.29
CA ARG A 283 -4.44 -1.55 7.19
C ARG A 283 -4.85 -1.46 5.74
N SER A 284 -5.91 -2.17 5.38
CA SER A 284 -6.47 -2.14 4.04
C SER A 284 -7.84 -1.47 4.05
N LEU A 285 -8.16 -0.71 3.00
CA LEU A 285 -9.55 -0.31 2.78
C LEU A 285 -10.38 -1.46 2.22
N SER A 286 -9.77 -2.44 1.55
CA SER A 286 -10.49 -3.53 0.88
C SER A 286 -10.72 -4.76 1.74
N LEU A 287 -9.99 -4.91 2.84
CA LEU A 287 -10.18 -5.99 3.81
C LEU A 287 -10.22 -5.40 5.24
N PRO A 288 -11.08 -5.93 6.12
CA PRO A 288 -11.30 -5.38 7.44
C PRO A 288 -10.19 -5.71 8.43
N VAL A 289 -9.42 -6.78 8.17
CA VAL A 289 -8.39 -7.27 9.09
C VAL A 289 -7.21 -6.30 9.18
N ALA A 290 -6.77 -6.01 10.40
CA ALA A 290 -5.57 -5.22 10.64
C ALA A 290 -4.68 -5.84 11.72
N GLU A 291 -3.39 -5.98 11.42
CA GLU A 291 -2.36 -6.49 12.35
C GLU A 291 -1.36 -5.38 12.74
N GLY A 292 -1.87 -4.16 12.80
CA GLY A 292 -1.11 -2.92 13.02
C GLY A 292 -1.49 -1.86 11.99
N ALA A 293 -0.84 -0.71 12.07
CA ALA A 293 -1.04 0.38 11.12
C ALA A 293 0.30 0.96 10.69
N ARG A 294 0.32 1.61 9.53
CA ARG A 294 1.47 2.35 9.01
C ARG A 294 1.05 3.71 8.50
N SER A 295 1.95 4.67 8.67
CA SER A 295 1.76 6.05 8.23
C SER A 295 3.07 6.65 7.71
N CYS A 296 2.96 7.70 6.92
CA CYS A 296 4.13 8.48 6.50
C CYS A 296 4.89 9.04 7.72
N GLU A 297 4.17 9.36 8.80
CA GLU A 297 4.70 9.96 10.03
C GLU A 297 5.55 8.97 10.88
N ASP A 298 5.54 7.68 10.52
CA ASP A 298 6.44 6.69 11.14
C ASP A 298 7.91 6.98 10.76
N CYS A 299 8.13 7.52 9.55
CA CYS A 299 9.45 7.86 9.01
C CYS A 299 9.66 9.37 8.78
N HIS A 300 8.60 10.13 8.57
CA HIS A 300 8.62 11.58 8.39
C HIS A 300 8.07 12.27 9.64
N THR A 301 8.39 13.54 9.86
CA THR A 301 7.72 14.32 10.92
C THR A 301 6.32 14.71 10.46
N SER A 302 5.47 15.18 11.38
CA SER A 302 4.18 15.80 11.04
C SER A 302 4.34 17.13 10.28
N GLN A 303 5.55 17.68 10.24
CA GLN A 303 5.93 18.89 9.52
C GLN A 303 7.12 18.60 8.59
N PRO A 304 6.93 17.79 7.53
CA PRO A 304 8.03 17.25 6.74
C PRO A 304 8.64 18.25 5.77
N HIS A 305 7.97 19.38 5.49
CA HIS A 305 8.45 20.41 4.57
C HIS A 305 9.43 21.33 5.29
N HIS A 306 10.66 21.42 4.77
CA HIS A 306 11.76 22.22 5.31
C HIS A 306 12.67 22.71 4.18
N GLY A 307 13.33 23.85 4.37
CA GLY A 307 14.30 24.44 3.44
C GLY A 307 13.77 25.62 2.61
N ASN A 308 12.50 25.99 2.75
CA ASN A 308 11.93 27.20 2.19
C ASN A 308 11.04 27.91 3.23
N ASN A 309 11.63 28.91 3.90
CA ASN A 309 11.04 29.64 5.04
C ASN A 309 9.59 30.13 4.83
N LEU A 310 9.16 30.36 3.58
CA LEU A 310 7.83 30.87 3.27
C LEU A 310 6.79 29.77 3.00
N LEU A 311 7.18 28.71 2.28
CA LEU A 311 6.28 27.65 1.81
C LEU A 311 6.10 26.54 2.85
N ASP A 312 7.14 26.24 3.62
CA ASP A 312 7.18 25.11 4.55
C ASP A 312 6.04 25.16 5.55
N HIS A 313 5.83 26.31 6.18
CA HIS A 313 4.74 26.52 7.15
C HIS A 313 3.37 26.23 6.54
N HIS A 314 3.13 26.69 5.31
CA HIS A 314 1.86 26.49 4.63
C HIS A 314 1.63 25.02 4.27
N LEU A 315 2.63 24.33 3.71
CA LEU A 315 2.51 22.92 3.36
C LEU A 315 2.37 22.03 4.60
N ASN A 316 3.08 22.36 5.68
CA ASN A 316 2.97 21.66 6.97
C ASN A 316 1.55 21.82 7.57
N ARG A 317 0.96 23.02 7.49
CA ARG A 317 -0.45 23.26 7.85
C ARG A 317 -1.44 22.45 7.01
N HIS A 318 -1.17 22.26 5.71
CA HIS A 318 -2.00 21.38 4.89
C HIS A 318 -1.93 19.93 5.38
N GLY A 319 -0.78 19.46 5.88
CA GLY A 319 -0.61 18.11 6.42
C GLY A 319 -1.55 17.75 7.58
N GLU A 320 -2.11 18.74 8.27
CA GLU A 320 -3.11 18.53 9.33
C GLU A 320 -4.48 18.09 8.78
N HIS A 321 -4.78 18.44 7.52
CA HIS A 321 -6.10 18.25 6.90
C HIS A 321 -6.06 17.48 5.58
N ILE A 322 -4.90 17.34 4.97
CA ILE A 322 -4.66 16.67 3.70
C ILE A 322 -3.67 15.53 3.98
N ALA A 323 -4.05 14.30 3.63
CA ALA A 323 -3.16 13.17 3.75
C ALA A 323 -1.96 13.33 2.80
N CYS A 324 -0.76 12.92 3.21
CA CYS A 324 0.46 13.09 2.40
C CYS A 324 0.30 12.53 0.98
N MET A 325 -0.37 11.37 0.85
CA MET A 325 -0.62 10.70 -0.43
C MET A 325 -1.46 11.54 -1.39
N THR A 326 -2.32 12.45 -0.91
CA THR A 326 -3.12 13.33 -1.77
C THR A 326 -2.23 14.19 -2.67
N CYS A 327 -1.18 14.77 -2.10
CA CYS A 327 -0.22 15.57 -2.85
C CYS A 327 0.88 14.71 -3.51
N HIS A 328 1.29 13.63 -2.87
CA HIS A 328 2.45 12.84 -3.29
C HIS A 328 2.13 11.64 -4.21
N SER A 329 0.85 11.37 -4.49
CA SER A 329 0.39 10.45 -5.54
C SER A 329 -0.70 11.13 -6.38
N PRO A 330 -0.33 12.11 -7.23
CA PRO A 330 -1.29 12.88 -8.04
C PRO A 330 -2.03 12.01 -9.07
N VAL A 331 -1.45 10.87 -9.43
CA VAL A 331 -2.05 9.83 -10.28
C VAL A 331 -1.73 8.46 -9.71
N TYR A 332 -2.64 7.49 -9.91
CA TYR A 332 -2.38 6.07 -9.71
C TYR A 332 -2.31 5.33 -11.06
N ALA A 333 -2.01 4.03 -11.03
CA ALA A 333 -1.74 3.24 -12.22
C ALA A 333 -0.63 3.90 -13.05
N LYS A 334 0.36 4.48 -12.37
CA LYS A 334 1.36 5.34 -12.98
C LYS A 334 2.25 4.54 -13.91
N CYS A 335 2.54 3.30 -13.56
CA CYS A 335 3.51 2.48 -14.27
C CYS A 335 2.85 1.39 -15.12
N LYS A 336 1.63 0.96 -14.77
CA LYS A 336 0.87 -0.07 -15.47
C LYS A 336 -0.63 0.21 -15.37
N PRO A 337 -1.42 0.04 -16.46
CA PRO A 337 -2.87 0.18 -16.43
C PRO A 337 -3.51 -0.76 -15.42
N THR A 338 -4.56 -0.30 -14.76
CA THR A 338 -5.35 -1.08 -13.80
C THR A 338 -6.80 -1.14 -14.21
N LYS A 339 -7.49 -2.21 -13.78
CA LYS A 339 -8.92 -2.35 -14.04
C LYS A 339 -9.71 -1.39 -13.15
N THR A 340 -10.59 -0.60 -13.74
CA THR A 340 -11.46 0.36 -13.06
C THR A 340 -12.94 -0.01 -13.17
N TRP A 341 -13.28 -0.87 -14.14
CA TRP A 341 -14.63 -1.40 -14.34
C TRP A 341 -14.63 -2.91 -14.58
N TRP A 342 -15.60 -3.62 -14.01
CA TRP A 342 -15.87 -5.03 -14.32
C TRP A 342 -17.37 -5.32 -14.34
N ASP A 343 -17.93 -5.63 -15.51
CA ASP A 343 -19.34 -6.00 -15.68
C ASP A 343 -19.51 -7.50 -15.92
N TRP A 344 -19.96 -8.22 -14.88
CA TRP A 344 -20.26 -9.64 -14.94
C TRP A 344 -21.54 -9.98 -15.73
N SER A 345 -22.44 -9.02 -15.94
CA SER A 345 -23.69 -9.22 -16.68
C SER A 345 -23.46 -9.58 -18.15
N LYS A 346 -22.30 -9.21 -18.68
CA LYS A 346 -21.87 -9.52 -20.04
C LYS A 346 -21.20 -10.88 -20.18
N ALA A 347 -20.94 -11.61 -19.09
CA ALA A 347 -20.26 -12.89 -19.17
C ALA A 347 -21.14 -13.95 -19.86
N GLY A 348 -20.50 -14.95 -20.48
CA GLY A 348 -21.13 -16.12 -21.08
C GLY A 348 -21.15 -16.13 -22.60
N ASP A 349 -21.03 -14.96 -23.24
CA ASP A 349 -20.95 -14.88 -24.70
C ASP A 349 -19.54 -15.26 -25.19
N LYS A 350 -19.39 -16.48 -25.73
CA LYS A 350 -18.13 -16.98 -26.30
C LYS A 350 -17.84 -16.45 -27.70
N LYS A 351 -18.81 -15.79 -28.34
CA LYS A 351 -18.72 -15.29 -29.73
C LYS A 351 -18.39 -13.81 -29.80
N ARG A 352 -18.61 -13.05 -28.72
CA ARG A 352 -18.18 -11.65 -28.65
C ARG A 352 -16.70 -11.53 -28.99
N GLU A 353 -16.41 -10.64 -29.94
CA GLU A 353 -15.05 -10.28 -30.30
C GLU A 353 -14.37 -9.55 -29.14
N VAL A 354 -13.12 -9.93 -28.86
CA VAL A 354 -12.30 -9.29 -27.83
C VAL A 354 -11.48 -8.19 -28.48
N HIS A 355 -11.74 -6.95 -28.10
CA HIS A 355 -10.95 -5.82 -28.52
C HIS A 355 -9.89 -5.51 -27.47
N LYS A 356 -8.73 -5.05 -27.93
CA LYS A 356 -7.73 -4.50 -27.03
C LYS A 356 -7.89 -2.99 -27.00
N ASP A 357 -7.86 -2.42 -25.80
CA ASP A 357 -7.82 -0.97 -25.65
C ASP A 357 -6.45 -0.40 -26.09
N LYS A 358 -6.28 0.92 -25.93
CA LYS A 358 -5.04 1.62 -26.28
C LYS A 358 -3.81 1.14 -25.50
N TYR A 359 -4.00 0.42 -24.40
CA TYR A 359 -2.93 -0.16 -23.57
C TYR A 359 -2.63 -1.63 -23.90
N GLY A 360 -3.37 -2.22 -24.85
CA GLY A 360 -3.25 -3.63 -25.20
C GLY A 360 -4.01 -4.57 -24.25
N MET A 361 -4.85 -4.03 -23.36
CA MET A 361 -5.63 -4.81 -22.40
C MET A 361 -6.95 -5.25 -23.02
N PRO A 362 -7.38 -6.52 -22.82
CA PRO A 362 -8.64 -6.99 -23.38
C PRO A 362 -9.83 -6.33 -22.67
N ASP A 363 -10.80 -5.87 -23.47
CA ASP A 363 -12.07 -5.31 -23.00
C ASP A 363 -13.04 -6.38 -22.50
N TYR A 364 -12.80 -7.65 -22.83
CA TYR A 364 -13.74 -8.73 -22.56
C TYR A 364 -13.05 -10.07 -22.32
N PHE A 365 -13.66 -10.88 -21.45
CA PHE A 365 -13.36 -12.30 -21.35
C PHE A 365 -14.62 -13.07 -21.03
N TRP A 366 -15.02 -14.03 -21.88
CA TRP A 366 -16.32 -14.71 -21.78
C TRP A 366 -16.63 -15.32 -20.42
N LYS A 367 -15.61 -15.75 -19.66
CA LYS A 367 -15.79 -16.30 -18.30
C LYS A 367 -16.10 -15.24 -17.23
N LYS A 368 -15.87 -13.97 -17.53
CA LYS A 368 -15.78 -12.88 -16.56
C LYS A 368 -16.60 -11.64 -16.96
N GLY A 369 -16.91 -11.47 -18.24
CA GLY A 369 -17.64 -10.30 -18.73
C GLY A 369 -16.71 -9.21 -19.25
N GLU A 370 -17.14 -7.96 -19.14
CA GLU A 370 -16.51 -6.78 -19.74
C GLU A 370 -15.64 -6.02 -18.73
N PHE A 371 -14.59 -5.36 -19.22
CA PHE A 371 -13.61 -4.62 -18.44
C PHE A 371 -13.34 -3.24 -19.05
N LEU A 372 -13.07 -2.27 -18.18
CA LEU A 372 -12.35 -1.06 -18.55
C LEU A 372 -11.04 -0.99 -17.77
N TRP A 373 -10.02 -0.47 -18.44
CA TRP A 373 -8.69 -0.30 -17.89
C TRP A 373 -8.25 1.14 -18.10
N ASP A 374 -7.55 1.68 -17.11
CA ASP A 374 -7.04 3.03 -17.16
C ASP A 374 -5.60 3.09 -16.61
N GLU A 375 -4.80 4.01 -17.15
CA GLU A 375 -3.43 4.31 -16.72
C GLU A 375 -3.36 5.77 -16.26
N SER A 376 -2.48 6.08 -15.29
CA SER A 376 -2.20 7.45 -14.85
C SER A 376 -3.44 8.25 -14.43
N VAL A 377 -4.36 7.59 -13.74
CA VAL A 377 -5.68 8.12 -13.41
C VAL A 377 -5.60 9.07 -12.21
N GLN A 378 -6.33 10.18 -12.29
CA GLN A 378 -6.57 11.05 -11.14
C GLN A 378 -7.34 10.30 -10.04
N PRO A 379 -6.84 10.25 -8.80
CA PRO A 379 -7.56 9.65 -7.68
C PRO A 379 -8.91 10.33 -7.42
N THR A 380 -9.86 9.56 -6.89
CA THR A 380 -10.99 10.16 -6.18
C THR A 380 -10.55 10.61 -4.81
N TYR A 381 -10.90 11.83 -4.41
CA TYR A 381 -10.56 12.38 -3.11
C TYR A 381 -11.78 12.41 -2.19
N ALA A 382 -11.63 11.90 -0.98
CA ALA A 382 -12.68 11.88 0.03
C ALA A 382 -12.12 12.19 1.42
N TRP A 383 -12.99 12.64 2.33
CA TRP A 383 -12.63 12.74 3.74
C TRP A 383 -12.49 11.34 4.34
N TYR A 384 -11.41 11.12 5.10
CA TYR A 384 -11.13 9.84 5.72
C TYR A 384 -10.55 10.02 7.12
N ASN A 385 -11.20 9.46 8.12
CA ASN A 385 -10.78 9.48 9.53
C ASN A 385 -10.09 8.20 9.99
N GLY A 386 -9.98 7.21 9.10
CA GLY A 386 -9.36 5.92 9.38
C GLY A 386 -10.33 4.75 9.54
N THR A 387 -11.64 4.99 9.53
CA THR A 387 -12.66 3.93 9.57
C THR A 387 -13.38 3.76 8.23
N VAL A 388 -13.94 2.57 8.01
CA VAL A 388 -14.50 2.13 6.74
C VAL A 388 -15.88 1.52 6.97
N GLU A 389 -16.87 2.01 6.23
CA GLU A 389 -18.16 1.34 6.09
C GLU A 389 -18.04 0.24 5.03
N ARG A 390 -18.65 -0.92 5.29
CA ARG A 390 -18.47 -2.11 4.48
C ARG A 390 -19.77 -2.88 4.33
N TYR A 391 -20.07 -3.23 3.09
CA TYR A 391 -21.00 -4.32 2.82
C TYR A 391 -20.34 -5.65 3.18
N LEU A 392 -21.01 -6.45 4.01
CA LEU A 392 -20.66 -7.82 4.33
C LEU A 392 -21.65 -8.78 3.68
N ILE A 393 -21.21 -10.02 3.44
CA ILE A 393 -22.07 -11.06 2.87
C ILE A 393 -23.33 -11.21 3.73
N GLY A 394 -24.50 -11.02 3.10
CA GLY A 394 -25.81 -11.08 3.76
C GLY A 394 -26.46 -9.72 4.02
N ASP A 395 -25.71 -8.61 3.91
CA ASP A 395 -26.27 -7.26 4.07
C ASP A 395 -27.21 -6.91 2.90
N LYS A 396 -28.12 -5.95 3.11
CA LYS A 396 -29.00 -5.50 2.03
C LYS A 396 -28.25 -4.59 1.06
N ILE A 397 -28.55 -4.74 -0.22
CA ILE A 397 -28.09 -3.81 -1.27
C ILE A 397 -28.85 -2.48 -1.17
N ASP A 398 -28.28 -1.43 -1.75
CA ASP A 398 -28.90 -0.11 -1.76
C ASP A 398 -30.13 -0.07 -2.69
N ASP A 399 -31.25 0.49 -2.22
CA ASP A 399 -32.51 0.44 -2.97
C ASP A 399 -32.58 1.39 -4.17
N ASP A 400 -31.86 2.51 -4.13
CA ASP A 400 -31.96 3.61 -5.10
C ASP A 400 -30.59 4.02 -5.68
N GLY A 401 -29.70 3.08 -5.97
CA GLY A 401 -28.41 3.48 -6.53
C GLY A 401 -27.39 2.37 -6.75
N VAL A 402 -26.17 2.69 -6.36
CA VAL A 402 -24.97 1.87 -6.56
C VAL A 402 -24.55 1.39 -5.19
N THR A 403 -24.56 0.08 -4.96
CA THR A 403 -24.14 -0.49 -3.68
C THR A 403 -22.65 -0.26 -3.42
N GLU A 404 -22.32 0.46 -2.35
CA GLU A 404 -20.93 0.72 -1.95
C GLU A 404 -20.38 -0.43 -1.07
N ILE A 405 -19.54 -1.29 -1.65
CA ILE A 405 -18.95 -2.43 -0.93
C ILE A 405 -17.98 -1.97 0.15
N THR A 406 -17.22 -0.89 -0.12
CA THR A 406 -16.35 -0.25 0.87
C THR A 406 -16.38 1.26 0.66
N GLN A 407 -16.57 2.02 1.73
CA GLN A 407 -16.58 3.49 1.70
C GLN A 407 -15.68 4.06 2.81
N PRO A 408 -14.79 5.03 2.51
CA PRO A 408 -14.05 5.74 3.54
C PRO A 408 -14.99 6.64 4.35
N VAL A 409 -14.90 6.58 5.68
CA VAL A 409 -15.71 7.42 6.57
C VAL A 409 -14.96 8.69 6.92
N GLY A 410 -15.66 9.82 6.89
CA GLY A 410 -15.13 11.10 7.33
C GLY A 410 -15.98 12.27 6.90
N GLY A 411 -15.56 13.48 7.28
CA GLY A 411 -16.22 14.69 6.81
C GLY A 411 -15.45 15.96 7.14
N ILE A 412 -15.85 17.07 6.51
CA ILE A 412 -15.22 18.38 6.69
C ILE A 412 -15.26 18.89 8.14
N LYS A 413 -16.27 18.46 8.92
CA LYS A 413 -16.43 18.82 10.34
C LYS A 413 -15.76 17.84 11.30
N ASP A 414 -15.30 16.68 10.82
CA ASP A 414 -14.63 15.69 11.66
C ASP A 414 -13.16 16.05 11.85
N ALA A 415 -12.79 16.36 13.09
CA ALA A 415 -11.44 16.75 13.47
C ALA A 415 -10.37 15.70 13.11
N LYS A 416 -10.73 14.41 13.06
CA LYS A 416 -9.80 13.31 12.73
C LYS A 416 -9.68 13.06 11.22
N SER A 417 -10.61 13.58 10.43
CA SER A 417 -10.62 13.37 8.99
C SER A 417 -9.51 14.16 8.29
N ARG A 418 -8.84 13.52 7.33
CA ARG A 418 -8.00 14.19 6.32
C ARG A 418 -8.53 13.85 4.91
N ILE A 419 -8.30 14.72 3.93
CA ILE A 419 -8.62 14.44 2.52
C ILE A 419 -7.57 13.45 2.00
N ALA A 420 -8.02 12.27 1.55
CA ALA A 420 -7.17 11.17 1.11
C ALA A 420 -7.52 10.68 -0.31
N PRO A 421 -6.56 10.10 -1.06
CA PRO A 421 -6.78 9.60 -2.41
C PRO A 421 -7.22 8.13 -2.43
N PHE A 422 -8.15 7.82 -3.34
CA PHE A 422 -8.70 6.48 -3.54
C PHE A 422 -8.79 6.13 -5.03
N LYS A 423 -8.55 4.85 -5.34
CA LYS A 423 -9.04 4.21 -6.55
C LYS A 423 -10.47 3.75 -6.30
N ILE A 424 -11.37 4.03 -7.25
CA ILE A 424 -12.68 3.38 -7.29
C ILE A 424 -12.59 2.21 -8.27
N MET A 425 -12.88 1.02 -7.78
CA MET A 425 -13.26 -0.10 -8.63
C MET A 425 -14.78 -0.10 -8.72
N ALA A 426 -15.33 0.13 -9.90
CA ALA A 426 -16.75 0.05 -10.16
C ALA A 426 -17.09 -1.20 -10.98
N GLY A 427 -18.35 -1.59 -11.06
CA GLY A 427 -18.75 -2.73 -11.87
C GLY A 427 -20.19 -3.15 -11.67
N LYS A 428 -20.57 -4.22 -12.37
CA LYS A 428 -21.86 -4.91 -12.19
C LYS A 428 -21.61 -6.31 -11.72
N GLN A 429 -22.27 -6.70 -10.63
CA GLN A 429 -22.16 -8.03 -10.05
C GLN A 429 -23.55 -8.57 -9.68
N PRO A 430 -23.69 -9.89 -9.47
CA PRO A 430 -25.01 -10.48 -9.30
C PRO A 430 -25.58 -10.17 -7.90
N ALA A 431 -26.89 -9.93 -7.86
CA ALA A 431 -27.66 -9.76 -6.63
C ALA A 431 -28.92 -10.62 -6.68
N ASP A 432 -29.39 -11.05 -5.51
CA ASP A 432 -30.68 -11.72 -5.38
C ASP A 432 -31.80 -10.70 -5.47
N LYS A 433 -32.72 -10.92 -6.41
CA LYS A 433 -33.78 -9.95 -6.71
C LYS A 433 -34.79 -9.82 -5.56
N ASN A 434 -35.06 -10.90 -4.84
CA ASN A 434 -36.08 -10.92 -3.78
C ASN A 434 -35.45 -10.67 -2.40
N ASN A 435 -34.29 -11.28 -2.15
CA ASN A 435 -33.58 -11.11 -0.89
C ASN A 435 -32.79 -9.80 -0.84
N ARG A 436 -32.58 -9.11 -1.97
CA ARG A 436 -31.89 -7.81 -2.04
C ARG A 436 -30.50 -7.90 -1.38
N THR A 437 -29.75 -8.94 -1.70
CA THR A 437 -28.38 -9.21 -1.20
C THR A 437 -27.47 -9.49 -2.38
N LEU A 438 -26.18 -9.13 -2.30
CA LEU A 438 -25.20 -9.53 -3.31
C LEU A 438 -24.99 -11.05 -3.26
N LEU A 439 -24.96 -11.69 -4.44
CA LEU A 439 -24.76 -13.13 -4.57
C LEU A 439 -23.27 -13.47 -4.66
N THR A 440 -22.90 -14.66 -4.17
CA THR A 440 -21.52 -15.15 -4.12
C THR A 440 -21.33 -16.38 -5.01
N PRO A 441 -21.18 -16.26 -6.34
CA PRO A 441 -21.22 -17.41 -7.24
C PRO A 441 -20.05 -18.39 -7.07
N ASN A 442 -20.34 -19.67 -7.32
CA ASN A 442 -19.34 -20.68 -7.62
C ASN A 442 -18.79 -20.49 -9.04
N LEU A 443 -17.59 -19.93 -9.16
CA LEU A 443 -16.94 -19.64 -10.42
C LEU A 443 -16.02 -20.77 -10.88
N PHE A 444 -15.36 -21.45 -9.94
CA PHE A 444 -14.31 -22.44 -10.22
C PHE A 444 -14.74 -23.88 -9.89
N GLY A 445 -14.08 -24.85 -10.53
CA GLY A 445 -14.30 -26.28 -10.30
C GLY A 445 -15.20 -26.95 -11.35
N PRO A 446 -15.53 -28.24 -11.19
CA PRO A 446 -16.37 -28.99 -12.13
C PRO A 446 -17.77 -28.41 -12.31
N LYS A 447 -18.35 -27.87 -11.24
CA LYS A 447 -19.69 -27.27 -11.22
C LYS A 447 -19.69 -25.75 -11.41
N GLY A 448 -18.53 -25.11 -11.49
CA GLY A 448 -18.42 -23.65 -11.55
C GLY A 448 -18.81 -23.04 -12.89
N TYR A 449 -19.21 -21.77 -12.82
CA TYR A 449 -19.64 -20.97 -13.98
C TYR A 449 -18.62 -21.00 -15.13
N TRP A 450 -17.31 -20.97 -14.83
CA TRP A 450 -16.25 -20.96 -15.85
C TRP A 450 -16.16 -22.22 -16.71
N LYS A 451 -16.87 -23.30 -16.35
CA LYS A 451 -17.03 -24.50 -17.17
C LYS A 451 -18.44 -24.62 -17.76
N ASN A 452 -19.47 -24.40 -16.95
CA ASN A 452 -20.84 -24.74 -17.30
C ASN A 452 -21.64 -23.58 -17.92
N VAL A 453 -21.24 -22.33 -17.68
CA VAL A 453 -21.97 -21.13 -18.14
C VAL A 453 -23.42 -21.11 -17.63
N ASP A 454 -23.60 -21.51 -16.38
CA ASP A 454 -24.89 -21.56 -15.69
C ASP A 454 -24.81 -20.70 -14.43
N TRP A 455 -25.49 -19.55 -14.47
CA TRP A 455 -25.52 -18.60 -13.35
C TRP A 455 -26.36 -19.11 -12.19
N ASP A 456 -27.51 -19.73 -12.48
CA ASP A 456 -28.43 -20.23 -11.44
C ASP A 456 -27.76 -21.33 -10.62
N GLN A 457 -27.08 -22.27 -11.27
CA GLN A 457 -26.27 -23.28 -10.59
C GLN A 457 -25.14 -22.66 -9.77
N ALA A 458 -24.44 -21.66 -10.33
CA ALA A 458 -23.34 -21.00 -9.64
C ALA A 458 -23.81 -20.27 -8.37
N PHE A 459 -24.96 -19.60 -8.42
CA PHE A 459 -25.54 -18.91 -7.27
C PHE A 459 -26.04 -19.88 -6.21
N LYS A 460 -26.71 -20.97 -6.58
CA LYS A 460 -27.15 -22.01 -5.62
C LYS A 460 -26.00 -22.56 -4.79
N ILE A 461 -24.93 -23.02 -5.45
CA ILE A 461 -23.75 -23.59 -4.78
C ILE A 461 -23.07 -22.55 -3.89
N GLY A 462 -22.96 -21.33 -4.40
CA GLY A 462 -22.29 -20.24 -3.71
C GLY A 462 -23.07 -19.71 -2.49
N ALA A 463 -24.39 -19.66 -2.59
CA ALA A 463 -25.29 -19.30 -1.50
C ALA A 463 -25.25 -20.36 -0.38
N GLU A 464 -25.28 -21.64 -0.74
CA GLU A 464 -25.09 -22.76 0.20
C GLU A 464 -23.75 -22.65 0.94
N ALA A 465 -22.66 -22.38 0.22
CA ALA A 465 -21.32 -22.26 0.81
C ALA A 465 -21.13 -21.04 1.73
N THR A 466 -21.97 -20.02 1.61
CA THR A 466 -21.90 -18.79 2.43
C THR A 466 -23.01 -18.69 3.48
N GLY A 467 -24.01 -19.58 3.42
CA GLY A 467 -25.17 -19.57 4.31
C GLY A 467 -26.18 -18.45 4.03
N ILE A 468 -26.12 -17.80 2.86
CA ILE A 468 -27.16 -16.85 2.43
C ILE A 468 -28.27 -17.59 1.65
N GLU A 469 -29.47 -17.03 1.64
CA GLU A 469 -30.58 -17.58 0.85
C GLU A 469 -30.51 -17.05 -0.60
N TYR A 470 -30.72 -17.95 -1.57
CA TYR A 470 -30.94 -17.60 -2.97
C TYR A 470 -32.38 -17.94 -3.37
N SER A 471 -33.13 -16.94 -3.81
CA SER A 471 -34.55 -17.01 -4.13
C SER A 471 -34.85 -17.72 -5.46
N GLY A 472 -33.83 -17.98 -6.27
CA GLY A 472 -33.97 -18.50 -7.63
C GLY A 472 -34.14 -17.40 -8.70
N GLU A 473 -34.21 -16.13 -8.30
CA GLU A 473 -34.18 -14.98 -9.20
C GLU A 473 -33.02 -14.06 -8.86
N TYR A 474 -32.30 -13.61 -9.88
CA TYR A 474 -31.18 -12.69 -9.74
C TYR A 474 -31.33 -11.49 -10.66
N GLU A 475 -30.64 -10.42 -10.28
CA GLU A 475 -30.46 -9.22 -11.07
C GLU A 475 -28.98 -8.79 -11.06
N TRP A 476 -28.66 -7.72 -11.78
CA TRP A 476 -27.30 -7.19 -11.88
C TRP A 476 -27.23 -5.83 -11.20
N GLU A 477 -26.50 -5.78 -10.10
CA GLU A 477 -26.36 -4.61 -9.25
C GLU A 477 -25.08 -3.85 -9.59
N GLU A 478 -25.17 -2.53 -9.73
CA GLU A 478 -23.99 -1.68 -9.83
C GLU A 478 -23.33 -1.56 -8.47
N THR A 479 -22.01 -1.73 -8.43
CA THR A 479 -21.25 -1.68 -7.19
C THR A 479 -20.03 -0.80 -7.32
N LYS A 480 -19.64 -0.19 -6.20
CA LYS A 480 -18.37 0.55 -6.06
C LYS A 480 -17.59 0.02 -4.87
N MET A 481 -16.28 -0.01 -5.02
CA MET A 481 -15.37 -0.39 -3.95
C MET A 481 -14.23 0.61 -3.94
N TYR A 482 -14.07 1.33 -2.83
CA TYR A 482 -12.96 2.24 -2.63
C TYR A 482 -11.71 1.45 -2.19
N TRP A 483 -10.57 1.78 -2.81
CA TRP A 483 -9.26 1.23 -2.48
C TRP A 483 -8.32 2.39 -2.17
N SER A 484 -7.68 2.35 -0.99
CA SER A 484 -6.71 3.39 -0.63
C SER A 484 -5.45 3.29 -1.49
N LEU A 485 -4.89 4.46 -1.83
CA LEU A 485 -3.64 4.59 -2.59
C LEU A 485 -2.51 5.00 -1.63
N ASN A 486 -1.55 4.10 -1.43
CA ASN A 486 -0.49 4.25 -0.42
C ASN A 486 0.93 4.04 -0.98
N HIS A 487 1.05 3.61 -2.23
CA HIS A 487 2.31 3.38 -2.95
C HIS A 487 2.39 4.26 -4.20
N GLU A 488 3.39 3.99 -5.05
CA GLU A 488 3.75 4.81 -6.22
C GLU A 488 4.01 6.28 -5.82
N VAL A 489 4.64 6.49 -4.66
CA VAL A 489 4.93 7.83 -4.16
C VAL A 489 5.89 8.52 -5.14
N THR A 490 5.47 9.68 -5.63
CA THR A 490 6.19 10.42 -6.66
C THR A 490 7.37 11.22 -6.09
N PRO A 491 8.42 11.52 -6.90
CA PRO A 491 9.43 12.51 -6.53
C PRO A 491 8.82 13.81 -6.01
N LYS A 492 9.44 14.47 -5.03
CA LYS A 492 8.91 15.72 -4.44
C LYS A 492 8.65 16.82 -5.48
N GLU A 493 9.41 16.83 -6.57
CA GLU A 493 9.26 17.77 -7.67
C GLU A 493 7.97 17.55 -8.47
N MET A 494 7.37 16.37 -8.34
CA MET A 494 6.17 15.91 -9.04
C MET A 494 4.98 15.78 -8.07
N ALA A 495 5.02 16.39 -6.89
CA ALA A 495 3.85 16.50 -6.03
C ALA A 495 2.84 17.50 -6.62
N LEU A 496 1.58 17.48 -6.17
CA LEU A 496 0.61 18.50 -6.54
C LEU A 496 1.12 19.91 -6.15
N SER A 497 1.02 20.82 -7.10
CA SER A 497 1.28 22.25 -6.96
C SER A 497 0.06 22.96 -6.36
N CYS A 498 0.25 24.23 -5.97
CA CYS A 498 -0.84 25.04 -5.42
C CYS A 498 -1.96 25.24 -6.45
N VAL A 499 -1.60 25.58 -7.70
CA VAL A 499 -2.57 25.91 -8.76
C VAL A 499 -3.42 24.72 -9.21
N GLN A 500 -2.92 23.50 -9.04
CA GLN A 500 -3.70 22.30 -9.35
C GLN A 500 -4.92 22.17 -8.43
N CYS A 501 -4.76 22.46 -7.14
CA CYS A 501 -5.92 22.51 -6.25
C CYS A 501 -6.65 23.85 -6.38
N HIS A 502 -5.93 24.95 -6.32
CA HIS A 502 -6.47 26.30 -6.17
C HIS A 502 -6.50 27.05 -7.50
N GLU A 503 -7.63 26.98 -8.21
CA GLU A 503 -7.87 27.71 -9.46
C GLU A 503 -7.64 29.22 -9.29
N SER A 504 -7.96 29.77 -8.12
CA SER A 504 -7.77 31.20 -7.82
C SER A 504 -6.33 31.69 -7.98
N LEU A 505 -5.34 30.80 -7.91
CA LEU A 505 -3.93 31.15 -8.05
C LEU A 505 -3.44 31.20 -9.50
N THR A 506 -4.26 30.83 -10.48
CA THR A 506 -3.87 30.84 -11.90
C THR A 506 -3.70 32.24 -12.49
N GLN A 507 -4.40 33.23 -11.94
CA GLN A 507 -4.44 34.60 -12.46
C GLN A 507 -3.74 35.63 -11.54
N GLU A 508 -3.35 35.21 -10.33
CA GLU A 508 -2.85 36.10 -9.28
C GLU A 508 -1.31 36.17 -9.26
N ARG A 509 -0.77 37.38 -9.05
CA ARG A 509 0.69 37.61 -8.92
C ARG A 509 1.22 37.35 -7.51
N SER A 510 0.32 37.29 -6.54
CA SER A 510 0.55 36.96 -5.13
C SER A 510 -0.80 36.58 -4.54
N CYS A 511 -0.82 35.67 -3.56
CA CYS A 511 -1.97 35.61 -2.68
C CYS A 511 -1.81 36.73 -1.65
N ASP A 512 -2.21 37.97 -1.94
CA ASP A 512 -2.06 39.15 -1.04
C ASP A 512 -2.65 38.93 0.37
N ARG A 513 -3.44 37.86 0.54
CA ARG A 513 -3.86 37.33 1.83
C ARG A 513 -2.71 36.59 2.54
N CYS A 514 -2.07 35.61 1.91
CA CYS A 514 -1.06 34.71 2.53
C CYS A 514 0.41 35.14 2.32
N HIS A 515 0.71 35.87 1.25
CA HIS A 515 2.04 36.37 0.90
C HIS A 515 1.93 37.83 0.47
N GLN A 516 2.68 38.71 1.13
CA GLN A 516 2.88 40.07 0.64
C GLN A 516 3.65 40.00 -0.69
N ASP A 517 3.35 40.88 -1.65
CA ASP A 517 4.12 41.05 -2.88
C ASP A 517 5.58 41.40 -2.54
N LYS A 518 6.41 40.36 -2.55
CA LYS A 518 7.84 40.43 -2.25
C LYS A 518 8.57 40.33 -3.57
N ARG A 519 9.25 41.42 -3.96
CA ARG A 519 9.96 41.56 -5.25
C ARG A 519 11.03 40.47 -5.48
N ASP A 520 11.47 39.79 -4.44
CA ASP A 520 12.44 38.70 -4.47
C ASP A 520 11.82 37.30 -4.62
N VAL A 521 10.48 37.18 -4.65
CA VAL A 521 9.77 35.89 -4.77
C VAL A 521 8.99 35.83 -6.08
N ASP A 522 9.36 34.90 -6.97
CA ASP A 522 8.54 34.57 -8.14
C ASP A 522 7.37 33.66 -7.73
N PHE A 523 6.24 34.29 -7.39
CA PHE A 523 5.05 33.59 -6.95
C PHE A 523 4.43 32.72 -8.05
N LYS A 524 4.55 33.12 -9.33
CA LYS A 524 4.06 32.31 -10.44
C LYS A 524 4.88 31.03 -10.55
N ALA A 525 6.21 31.13 -10.52
CA ALA A 525 7.04 29.94 -10.49
C ALA A 525 6.78 29.05 -9.26
N LEU A 526 6.52 29.66 -8.10
CA LEU A 526 6.24 28.96 -6.85
C LEU A 526 4.92 28.18 -6.89
N SER A 527 3.83 28.84 -7.30
CA SER A 527 2.48 28.28 -7.28
C SER A 527 2.27 27.17 -8.30
N TYR A 528 3.02 27.19 -9.41
CA TYR A 528 3.05 26.15 -10.44
C TYR A 528 4.10 25.05 -10.17
N LYS A 529 4.87 25.14 -9.08
CA LYS A 529 5.91 24.15 -8.75
C LYS A 529 5.27 22.83 -8.32
N GLY A 530 5.25 21.85 -9.22
CA GLY A 530 4.75 20.51 -8.96
C GLY A 530 4.72 19.65 -10.22
N VAL A 531 3.83 18.66 -10.23
CA VAL A 531 3.67 17.72 -11.36
C VAL A 531 3.36 18.43 -12.66
N ASP A 532 4.15 18.13 -13.69
CA ASP A 532 3.92 18.54 -15.06
C ASP A 532 3.33 17.38 -15.87
N PHE A 533 2.01 17.39 -16.02
CA PHE A 533 1.27 16.39 -16.79
C PHE A 533 1.62 16.41 -18.29
N LYS A 534 2.05 17.55 -18.84
CA LYS A 534 2.50 17.61 -20.24
C LYS A 534 3.80 16.84 -20.42
N THR A 535 4.72 16.96 -19.46
CA THR A 535 5.95 16.14 -19.45
C THR A 535 5.65 14.65 -19.22
N MET A 536 4.63 14.31 -18.42
CA MET A 536 4.19 12.91 -18.27
C MET A 536 3.62 12.35 -19.57
N ALA A 537 2.75 13.11 -20.25
CA ALA A 537 2.18 12.76 -21.55
C ALA A 537 3.25 12.61 -22.64
N ALA A 538 4.23 13.52 -22.69
CA ALA A 538 5.36 13.42 -23.61
C ALA A 538 6.22 12.17 -23.38
N ARG A 539 6.11 11.54 -22.20
CA ARG A 539 6.75 10.26 -21.85
C ARG A 539 5.82 9.05 -22.05
N GLY A 540 4.67 9.24 -22.70
CA GLY A 540 3.74 8.17 -23.05
C GLY A 540 2.71 7.83 -21.98
N ARG A 541 2.49 8.68 -20.97
CA ARG A 541 1.47 8.46 -19.93
C ARG A 541 0.15 9.12 -20.31
N ASP A 542 -0.97 8.46 -19.99
CA ASP A 542 -2.31 9.01 -20.25
C ASP A 542 -2.66 10.13 -19.25
N THR A 543 -2.19 11.34 -19.55
CA THR A 543 -2.31 12.51 -18.64
C THR A 543 -2.64 13.81 -19.38
N LEU A 544 -2.97 13.73 -20.68
CA LEU A 544 -3.26 14.92 -21.49
C LEU A 544 -4.52 15.65 -21.02
N ASP A 545 -5.52 14.92 -20.52
CA ASP A 545 -6.75 15.44 -19.93
C ASP A 545 -6.53 16.12 -18.56
N LEU A 546 -5.38 15.89 -17.94
CA LEU A 546 -4.97 16.50 -16.67
C LEU A 546 -4.15 17.78 -16.87
N VAL A 547 -3.72 18.07 -18.11
CA VAL A 547 -3.00 19.31 -18.42
C VAL A 547 -3.91 20.50 -18.12
N GLU A 548 -3.39 21.47 -17.37
CA GLU A 548 -4.11 22.69 -16.94
C GLU A 548 -5.33 22.45 -16.03
N LYS A 549 -5.60 21.20 -15.63
CA LYS A 549 -6.70 20.89 -14.71
C LYS A 549 -6.48 21.53 -13.33
N THR A 550 -7.45 22.34 -12.92
CA THR A 550 -7.56 22.96 -11.59
C THR A 550 -8.70 22.34 -10.80
N ASP A 551 -8.90 22.76 -9.54
CA ASP A 551 -9.86 22.12 -8.61
C ASP A 551 -9.66 20.60 -8.53
N TYR A 552 -8.39 20.17 -8.51
CA TYR A 552 -7.98 18.76 -8.68
C TYR A 552 -8.54 17.84 -7.60
N ILE A 553 -8.93 18.36 -6.44
CA ILE A 553 -9.56 17.57 -5.37
C ILE A 553 -11.09 17.76 -5.28
N ASN A 554 -11.67 18.55 -6.18
CA ASN A 554 -13.09 18.88 -6.23
C ASN A 554 -13.63 19.38 -4.88
N PHE A 555 -13.31 20.63 -4.56
CA PHE A 555 -13.67 21.26 -3.28
C PHE A 555 -15.17 21.17 -2.97
N LYS A 556 -16.03 21.33 -3.98
CA LYS A 556 -17.49 21.25 -3.79
C LYS A 556 -17.94 19.85 -3.37
N ALA A 557 -17.42 18.79 -3.99
CA ALA A 557 -17.71 17.42 -3.58
C ALA A 557 -17.24 17.13 -2.14
N LEU A 558 -16.19 17.80 -1.68
CA LEU A 558 -15.68 17.71 -0.31
C LEU A 558 -16.45 18.60 0.70
N GLY A 559 -17.51 19.29 0.28
CA GLY A 559 -18.36 20.11 1.13
C GLY A 559 -17.87 21.55 1.36
N TYR A 560 -16.87 22.01 0.60
CA TYR A 560 -16.50 23.42 0.58
C TYR A 560 -17.44 24.22 -0.34
N LYS A 561 -17.57 25.53 -0.09
CA LYS A 561 -18.34 26.43 -0.98
C LYS A 561 -17.69 26.62 -2.37
N GLY A 562 -16.37 26.43 -2.43
CA GLY A 562 -15.50 26.57 -3.59
C GLY A 562 -14.05 26.56 -3.12
N ASP A 563 -13.15 27.17 -3.89
CA ASP A 563 -11.75 27.32 -3.49
C ASP A 563 -11.63 27.95 -2.08
N PRO A 564 -11.03 27.24 -1.10
CA PRO A 564 -10.88 27.74 0.26
C PRO A 564 -10.06 29.02 0.39
N ILE A 565 -9.21 29.35 -0.59
CA ILE A 565 -8.49 30.64 -0.62
C ILE A 565 -9.47 31.82 -0.73
N ILE A 566 -10.55 31.63 -1.49
CA ILE A 566 -11.58 32.65 -1.73
C ILE A 566 -12.61 32.64 -0.61
N TYR A 567 -13.16 31.46 -0.31
CA TYR A 567 -14.35 31.30 0.54
C TYR A 567 -14.04 30.98 2.00
N GLY A 568 -12.77 30.78 2.35
CA GLY A 568 -12.39 30.16 3.61
C GLY A 568 -12.73 28.67 3.62
N GLY A 569 -12.21 27.95 4.61
CA GLY A 569 -12.40 26.52 4.69
C GLY A 569 -12.43 26.03 6.13
N ARG A 570 -12.13 24.74 6.31
CA ARG A 570 -11.80 24.17 7.63
C ARG A 570 -10.66 24.94 8.31
N PHE A 571 -9.80 25.58 7.52
CA PHE A 571 -8.82 26.57 7.95
C PHE A 571 -9.52 27.83 8.47
N LYS A 572 -9.65 28.00 9.79
CA LYS A 572 -10.25 29.22 10.36
C LYS A 572 -9.32 30.43 10.39
N GLN A 573 -8.01 30.23 10.21
CA GLN A 573 -7.00 31.28 10.02
C GLN A 573 -5.70 30.62 9.59
N LEU A 574 -5.17 30.97 8.42
CA LEU A 574 -3.72 30.91 8.22
C LEU A 574 -3.20 32.19 8.92
N PRO A 575 -2.38 32.15 9.99
CA PRO A 575 -1.65 33.30 10.47
C PRO A 575 -0.96 33.98 9.31
N LEU A 576 -1.53 35.12 8.96
CA LEU A 576 -0.97 36.08 8.05
C LEU A 576 0.12 36.80 8.84
N GLY A 577 1.36 36.34 8.72
CA GLY A 577 2.48 36.98 9.39
C GLY A 577 3.62 36.03 9.67
N TRP A 578 4.61 36.01 8.78
CA TRP A 578 5.95 35.58 9.17
C TRP A 578 6.58 36.74 9.94
N HIS A 579 6.61 36.67 11.28
CA HIS A 579 7.44 37.57 12.08
C HIS A 579 8.84 36.98 12.16
N LYS A 580 9.86 37.78 11.87
CA LYS A 580 11.29 37.41 11.94
C LYS A 580 11.71 36.83 13.31
N ASP A 581 10.88 36.97 14.35
CA ASP A 581 11.25 36.74 15.74
C ASP A 581 10.52 35.56 16.42
N GLY A 582 9.76 34.75 15.69
CA GLY A 582 9.30 33.43 16.16
C GLY A 582 8.39 33.39 17.40
N LYS A 583 7.73 34.48 17.79
CA LYS A 583 6.74 34.48 18.89
C LYS A 583 5.32 34.49 18.34
N GLU A 584 4.57 33.43 18.63
CA GLU A 584 3.11 33.40 18.44
C GLU A 584 2.43 34.27 19.51
N GLU A 585 1.48 35.13 19.10
CA GLU A 585 0.53 35.75 20.03
C GLU A 585 -0.57 34.74 20.41
N LYS A 586 -0.98 34.81 21.67
CA LYS A 586 -1.91 33.89 22.35
C LYS A 586 -3.33 33.91 21.79
#